data_AF-A0A3M6RJA9-F1
#
_entry.id   AF-A0A3M6RJA9-F1
#
_cell.length_a   1.000
_cell.length_b   1.000
_cell.length_c   1.000
_cell.angle_alpha   90.00
_cell.angle_beta   90.00
_cell.angle_gamma   90.00
#
_symmetry.space_group_name_H-M   'P 1'
#
loop_
_entity.id
_entity.type
_entity.pdbx_description
1 polymer ?
#
loop_
_entity_poly.entity_id
_entity_poly.type
_entity_poly.pdbx_seq_one_letter_code
_entity_poly.pdbx_strand_id
1 'polypeptide(L)'
;MRLRPFARRIPAASRRLAPRRLLPWPLRLLLLAALLVLFYGGLRWGQELLARWREQAVAQQQLQRLRQDMQALQRQLQSQAQSTQAVMGPAAVAQQGDGKAQPPTEDDDGQQPLPDALHLAHAATIAQLQQHIEQLQAENQRLRDDLGFYENLLPAGEGGALSIRSLNVQRSGDGQQLHWQILLMQPRRDAAPFNGQLHWQIDAQQGGKPWRLPPAQRQQALQFGRYQRLEGHWQVPADVKVRSVTAIIREGGEGGQERARQTVRLGQAQGAKPAATVP
;
A
#
# COMPACT_ATOMS: atom_id res chain seq x y z
N MET A 1 -46.02 -87.94 29.64
CA MET A 1 -45.35 -87.85 30.95
C MET A 1 -44.95 -86.40 31.19
N ARG A 2 -45.44 -85.79 32.28
CA ARG A 2 -45.18 -84.39 32.66
C ARG A 2 -43.87 -84.33 33.45
N LEU A 3 -42.94 -83.44 33.09
CA LEU A 3 -41.89 -82.99 34.00
C LEU A 3 -41.75 -81.47 33.90
N ARG A 4 -41.68 -80.86 35.08
CA ARG A 4 -41.88 -79.45 35.41
C ARG A 4 -40.65 -78.58 35.05
N PRO A 5 -40.83 -77.30 34.74
CA PRO A 5 -39.71 -76.37 34.61
C PRO A 5 -39.20 -75.94 35.99
N PHE A 6 -37.94 -76.25 36.28
CA PHE A 6 -37.22 -75.68 37.42
C PHE A 6 -36.50 -74.40 36.98
N ALA A 7 -36.97 -73.28 37.53
CA ALA A 7 -36.33 -71.99 37.44
C ALA A 7 -34.91 -72.03 38.03
N ARG A 8 -33.96 -71.41 37.32
CA ARG A 8 -32.74 -70.88 37.94
C ARG A 8 -32.58 -69.42 37.52
N ARG A 9 -32.68 -68.57 38.54
CA ARG A 9 -32.43 -67.13 38.49
C ARG A 9 -30.94 -66.92 38.24
N ILE A 10 -30.59 -66.37 37.09
CA ILE A 10 -29.28 -65.76 36.89
C ILE A 10 -29.50 -64.25 36.93
N PRO A 11 -28.92 -63.54 37.91
CA PRO A 11 -29.17 -62.13 38.13
C PRO A 11 -28.69 -61.34 36.91
N ALA A 12 -29.59 -60.54 36.36
CA ALA A 12 -29.24 -59.49 35.41
C ALA A 12 -28.26 -58.53 36.08
N ALA A 13 -26.97 -58.72 35.81
CA ALA A 13 -25.92 -57.77 36.12
C ALA A 13 -26.07 -56.58 35.17
N SER A 14 -27.07 -55.74 35.43
CA SER A 14 -27.16 -54.41 34.86
C SER A 14 -26.02 -53.59 35.45
N ARG A 15 -24.89 -53.61 34.74
CA ARG A 15 -23.73 -52.80 35.09
C ARG A 15 -24.12 -51.34 34.94
N ARG A 16 -24.44 -50.75 36.09
CA ARG A 16 -24.62 -49.32 36.29
C ARG A 16 -23.39 -48.62 35.74
N LEU A 17 -23.55 -47.90 34.65
CA LEU A 17 -22.72 -46.76 34.31
C LEU A 17 -23.70 -45.67 33.90
N ALA A 18 -24.13 -44.90 34.90
CA ALA A 18 -24.49 -43.53 34.64
C ALA A 18 -23.17 -42.80 34.36
N PRO A 19 -22.86 -42.39 33.11
CA PRO A 19 -21.92 -41.31 32.95
C PRO A 19 -22.63 -40.05 33.46
N ARG A 20 -22.55 -39.81 34.77
CA ARG A 20 -22.61 -38.46 35.33
C ARG A 20 -21.37 -37.71 34.86
N ARG A 21 -21.38 -37.29 33.60
CA ARG A 21 -20.52 -36.23 33.05
C ARG A 21 -21.44 -35.35 32.20
N LEU A 22 -22.16 -34.46 32.88
CA LEU A 22 -21.77 -33.06 33.13
C LEU A 22 -21.76 -32.28 31.82
N LEU A 23 -22.96 -31.93 31.36
CA LEU A 23 -23.35 -30.69 30.69
C LEU A 23 -24.85 -30.87 30.36
N PRO A 24 -25.78 -30.16 31.03
CA PRO A 24 -27.20 -30.22 30.69
C PRO A 24 -27.36 -29.90 29.20
N TRP A 25 -28.27 -30.58 28.51
CA TRP A 25 -28.52 -30.42 27.06
C TRP A 25 -28.49 -28.97 26.54
N PRO A 26 -29.01 -27.93 27.23
CA PRO A 26 -28.87 -26.53 26.80
C PRO A 26 -27.41 -26.03 26.72
N LEU A 27 -26.54 -26.50 27.62
CA LEU A 27 -25.12 -26.12 27.66
C LEU A 27 -24.34 -26.71 26.46
N ARG A 28 -24.79 -27.84 25.91
CA ARG A 28 -24.23 -28.38 24.65
C ARG A 28 -24.59 -27.50 23.46
N LEU A 29 -25.83 -27.00 23.41
CA LEU A 29 -26.26 -26.07 22.36
C LEU A 29 -25.54 -24.73 22.47
N LEU A 30 -25.30 -24.23 23.69
CA LEU A 30 -24.50 -23.01 23.90
C LEU A 30 -23.05 -23.18 23.45
N LEU A 31 -22.41 -24.33 23.72
CA LEU A 31 -21.06 -24.59 23.22
C LEU A 31 -21.01 -24.64 21.69
N LEU A 32 -22.00 -25.27 21.05
CA LEU A 32 -22.08 -25.36 19.60
C LEU A 32 -22.34 -23.98 18.97
N ALA A 33 -23.21 -23.17 19.58
CA ALA A 33 -23.44 -21.79 19.18
C ALA A 33 -22.18 -20.92 19.35
N ALA A 34 -21.45 -21.06 20.46
CA ALA A 34 -20.20 -20.35 20.69
C ALA A 34 -19.12 -20.71 19.65
N LEU A 35 -19.03 -21.99 19.30
CA LEU A 35 -18.09 -22.49 18.28
C LEU A 35 -18.48 -21.99 16.88
N LEU A 36 -19.78 -21.94 16.57
CA LEU A 36 -20.29 -21.33 15.34
C LEU A 36 -19.97 -19.83 15.28
N VAL A 37 -20.14 -19.08 16.37
CA VAL A 37 -19.79 -17.64 16.43
C VAL A 37 -18.28 -17.42 16.25
N LEU A 38 -17.45 -18.24 16.88
CA LEU A 38 -15.99 -18.20 16.71
C LEU A 38 -15.58 -18.55 15.27
N PHE A 39 -16.21 -19.57 14.69
CA PHE A 39 -15.95 -19.99 13.30
C PHE A 39 -16.39 -18.91 12.31
N TYR A 40 -17.56 -18.31 12.51
CA TYR A 40 -18.07 -17.24 11.67
C TYR A 40 -17.23 -15.96 11.78
N GLY A 41 -16.79 -15.63 13.00
CA GLY A 41 -15.82 -14.57 13.26
C GLY A 41 -14.48 -14.83 12.56
N GLY A 42 -13.99 -16.07 12.62
CA GLY A 42 -12.77 -16.50 11.92
C GLY A 42 -12.88 -16.45 10.39
N LEU A 43 -14.02 -16.87 9.82
CA LEU A 43 -14.26 -16.77 8.37
C LEU A 43 -14.33 -15.32 7.91
N ARG A 44 -15.03 -14.46 8.65
CA ARG A 44 -15.14 -13.03 8.34
C ARG A 44 -13.80 -12.32 8.48
N TRP A 45 -13.05 -12.62 9.54
CA TRP A 45 -11.71 -12.07 9.77
C TRP A 45 -10.69 -12.57 8.74
N GLY A 46 -10.81 -13.84 8.31
CA GLY A 46 -9.95 -14.45 7.30
C GLY A 46 -10.14 -13.89 5.88
N GLN A 47 -11.38 -13.53 5.51
CA GLN A 47 -11.64 -12.96 4.18
C GLN A 47 -11.00 -11.58 3.99
N GLU A 48 -10.99 -10.75 5.03
CA GLU A 48 -10.32 -9.46 4.98
C GLU A 48 -8.80 -9.62 4.99
N LEU A 49 -8.26 -10.61 5.70
CA LEU A 49 -6.82 -10.92 5.67
C LEU A 49 -6.37 -11.34 4.26
N LEU A 50 -7.12 -12.22 3.58
CA LEU A 50 -6.77 -12.68 2.23
C LEU A 50 -6.79 -11.55 1.18
N ALA A 51 -7.73 -10.61 1.30
CA ALA A 51 -7.78 -9.43 0.43
C ALA A 51 -6.54 -8.53 0.63
N ARG A 52 -6.14 -8.30 1.89
CA ARG A 52 -4.96 -7.49 2.25
C ARG A 52 -3.63 -8.10 1.74
N TRP A 53 -3.52 -9.44 1.71
CA TRP A 53 -2.36 -10.13 1.14
C TRP A 53 -2.29 -10.05 -0.39
N ARG A 54 -3.45 -9.97 -1.08
CA ARG A 54 -3.51 -9.80 -2.54
C ARG A 54 -3.01 -8.41 -2.99
N GLU A 55 -3.24 -7.36 -2.20
CA GLU A 55 -2.77 -6.00 -2.51
C GLU A 55 -1.25 -5.84 -2.30
N GLN A 56 -0.68 -6.49 -1.28
CA GLN A 56 0.78 -6.51 -1.06
C GLN A 56 1.53 -7.26 -2.19
N ALA A 57 0.90 -8.25 -2.81
CA ALA A 57 1.47 -8.95 -3.97
C ALA A 57 1.63 -8.01 -5.19
N VAL A 58 0.72 -7.06 -5.39
CA VAL A 58 0.77 -6.12 -6.53
C VAL A 58 1.89 -5.08 -6.37
N ALA A 59 2.11 -4.57 -5.16
CA ALA A 59 3.20 -3.63 -4.89
C ALA A 59 4.59 -4.28 -5.06
N GLN A 60 4.74 -5.56 -4.71
CA GLN A 60 5.97 -6.29 -4.98
C GLN A 60 6.14 -6.66 -6.47
N GLN A 61 5.04 -6.94 -7.17
CA GLN A 61 5.06 -7.17 -8.62
C GLN A 61 5.54 -5.93 -9.39
N GLN A 62 5.17 -4.72 -8.95
CA GLN A 62 5.60 -3.49 -9.61
C GLN A 62 7.12 -3.27 -9.51
N LEU A 63 7.73 -3.53 -8.34
CA LEU A 63 9.18 -3.48 -8.20
C LEU A 63 9.88 -4.56 -9.03
N GLN A 64 9.32 -5.76 -9.11
CA GLN A 64 9.89 -6.83 -9.92
C GLN A 64 9.81 -6.51 -11.41
N ARG A 65 8.70 -5.92 -11.87
CA ARG A 65 8.50 -5.53 -13.26
C ARG A 65 9.49 -4.44 -13.69
N LEU A 66 9.67 -3.41 -12.88
CA LEU A 66 10.70 -2.38 -13.12
C LEU A 66 12.11 -2.96 -13.19
N ARG A 67 12.41 -3.96 -12.34
CA ARG A 67 13.71 -4.66 -12.37
C ARG A 67 13.90 -5.47 -13.65
N GLN A 68 12.85 -6.14 -14.11
CA GLN A 68 12.86 -6.91 -15.34
C GLN A 68 13.02 -6.00 -16.56
N ASP A 69 12.31 -4.86 -16.58
CA ASP A 69 12.40 -3.86 -17.64
C ASP A 69 13.82 -3.27 -17.73
N MET A 70 14.44 -2.96 -16.58
CA MET A 70 15.85 -2.53 -16.53
C MET A 70 16.80 -3.59 -17.10
N GLN A 71 16.61 -4.85 -16.73
CA GLN A 71 17.45 -5.95 -17.24
C GLN A 71 17.27 -6.17 -18.75
N ALA A 72 16.05 -6.00 -19.26
CA ALA A 72 15.76 -6.11 -20.67
C ALA A 72 16.45 -4.99 -21.48
N LEU A 73 16.39 -3.74 -21.00
CA LEU A 73 17.09 -2.62 -21.62
C LEU A 73 18.60 -2.86 -21.68
N GLN A 74 19.16 -3.40 -20.60
CA GLN A 74 20.60 -3.69 -20.53
C GLN A 74 21.03 -4.77 -21.52
N ARG A 75 20.22 -5.83 -21.70
CA ARG A 75 20.46 -6.86 -22.73
C ARG A 75 20.34 -6.29 -24.14
N GLN A 76 19.39 -5.39 -24.36
CA GLN A 76 19.20 -4.77 -25.67
C GLN A 76 20.41 -3.93 -26.06
N LEU A 77 20.94 -3.12 -25.13
CA LEU A 77 22.18 -2.37 -25.34
C LEU A 77 23.38 -3.30 -25.60
N GLN A 78 23.50 -4.41 -24.87
CA GLN A 78 24.55 -5.40 -25.12
C GLN A 78 24.43 -6.05 -26.49
N SER A 79 23.22 -6.40 -26.93
CA SER A 79 22.99 -6.97 -28.26
C SER A 79 23.31 -5.98 -29.38
N GLN A 80 23.02 -4.70 -29.17
CA GLN A 80 23.36 -3.64 -30.11
C GLN A 80 24.89 -3.46 -30.20
N ALA A 81 25.59 -3.46 -29.06
CA ALA A 81 27.05 -3.42 -28.98
C ALA A 81 27.73 -4.65 -29.59
N GLN A 82 27.11 -5.84 -29.47
CA GLN A 82 27.62 -7.06 -30.10
C GLN A 82 27.35 -7.08 -31.60
N SER A 83 26.20 -6.56 -32.04
CA SER A 83 25.88 -6.47 -33.48
C SER A 83 26.80 -5.50 -34.21
N THR A 84 27.21 -4.40 -33.58
CA THR A 84 28.23 -3.50 -34.15
C THR A 84 29.60 -4.18 -34.22
N GLN A 85 29.98 -5.02 -33.25
CA GLN A 85 31.22 -5.80 -33.31
C GLN A 85 31.18 -6.91 -34.36
N ALA A 86 30.07 -7.64 -34.48
CA ALA A 86 29.92 -8.73 -35.45
C ALA A 86 29.88 -8.24 -36.91
N VAL A 87 29.39 -7.02 -37.15
CA VAL A 87 29.46 -6.38 -38.47
C VAL A 87 30.87 -5.85 -38.77
N MET A 88 31.69 -5.58 -37.75
CA MET A 88 33.08 -5.09 -37.90
C MET A 88 34.19 -6.16 -37.80
N GLY A 89 33.89 -7.41 -37.41
CA GLY A 89 34.84 -8.54 -37.45
C GLY A 89 34.33 -9.64 -38.37
N PRO A 90 34.95 -9.88 -39.54
CA PRO A 90 36.28 -10.50 -39.63
C PRO A 90 37.18 -9.97 -40.77
N ALA A 91 37.06 -8.69 -41.17
CA ALA A 91 37.89 -8.15 -42.25
C ALA A 91 39.36 -7.83 -41.85
N ALA A 92 39.72 -7.93 -40.57
CA ALA A 92 41.00 -7.45 -40.06
C ALA A 92 42.12 -8.52 -39.89
N VAL A 93 41.93 -9.77 -40.34
CA VAL A 93 42.91 -10.86 -40.08
C VAL A 93 43.58 -11.41 -41.36
N ALA A 94 43.48 -10.74 -42.51
CA ALA A 94 44.08 -11.22 -43.75
C ALA A 94 45.02 -10.18 -44.40
N GLN A 95 46.16 -9.89 -43.77
CA GLN A 95 47.31 -9.31 -44.47
C GLN A 95 48.63 -9.67 -43.78
N GLN A 96 49.00 -10.94 -43.94
CA GLN A 96 50.36 -11.45 -43.70
C GLN A 96 50.96 -11.80 -45.06
N GLY A 97 51.96 -11.06 -45.52
CA GLY A 97 52.66 -11.36 -46.77
C GLY A 97 53.53 -10.22 -47.31
N ASP A 98 54.81 -10.26 -46.90
CA ASP A 98 56.00 -9.83 -47.64
C ASP A 98 56.35 -8.32 -47.79
N GLY A 99 57.43 -7.92 -47.12
CA GLY A 99 58.49 -7.13 -47.79
C GLY A 99 58.98 -5.82 -47.14
N LYS A 100 60.01 -5.94 -46.28
CA LYS A 100 61.17 -5.05 -46.03
C LYS A 100 61.09 -3.82 -45.08
N ALA A 101 62.06 -3.85 -44.14
CA ALA A 101 62.87 -2.78 -43.49
C ALA A 101 62.48 -2.23 -42.08
N GLN A 102 63.14 -2.79 -41.04
CA GLN A 102 63.80 -2.25 -39.80
C GLN A 102 63.35 -0.93 -39.09
N PRO A 103 63.73 -0.64 -37.79
CA PRO A 103 63.93 -1.41 -36.53
C PRO A 103 63.13 -0.79 -35.30
N PRO A 104 63.30 -1.25 -34.02
CA PRO A 104 62.27 -1.17 -32.96
C PRO A 104 62.51 -0.16 -31.82
N THR A 105 61.42 0.32 -31.20
CA THR A 105 61.15 0.64 -29.76
C THR A 105 59.75 1.29 -29.69
N GLU A 106 58.76 0.63 -29.08
CA GLU A 106 58.10 1.04 -27.80
C GLU A 106 57.40 2.42 -27.94
N ASP A 107 56.09 2.62 -27.83
CA ASP A 107 55.02 1.82 -27.22
C ASP A 107 53.66 2.16 -27.87
N ASP A 108 52.83 1.11 -27.89
CA ASP A 108 51.37 1.06 -27.83
C ASP A 108 50.60 2.40 -27.82
N ASP A 109 49.71 2.58 -28.81
CA ASP A 109 48.34 3.11 -28.61
C ASP A 109 47.61 3.24 -29.97
N GLY A 110 47.50 2.10 -30.66
CA GLY A 110 46.56 1.92 -31.77
C GLY A 110 45.20 1.38 -31.32
N GLN A 111 44.94 1.29 -30.01
CA GLN A 111 43.93 0.40 -29.48
C GLN A 111 42.68 1.14 -28.95
N GLN A 112 41.70 1.27 -29.86
CA GLN A 112 40.26 1.33 -29.59
C GLN A 112 39.69 2.49 -28.74
N PRO A 113 39.10 3.54 -29.36
CA PRO A 113 38.35 4.58 -28.65
C PRO A 113 36.92 4.15 -28.20
N LEU A 114 36.43 2.99 -28.62
CA LEU A 114 35.05 2.53 -28.36
C LEU A 114 34.79 1.87 -26.98
N PRO A 115 35.67 1.02 -26.41
CA PRO A 115 35.45 0.47 -25.06
C PRO A 115 35.45 1.55 -23.99
N ASP A 116 36.36 2.52 -24.05
CA ASP A 116 36.41 3.60 -23.07
C ASP A 116 35.17 4.50 -23.13
N ALA A 117 34.67 4.83 -24.32
CA ALA A 117 33.45 5.61 -24.48
C ALA A 117 32.20 4.89 -23.93
N LEU A 118 32.10 3.56 -24.08
CA LEU A 118 31.03 2.76 -23.50
C LEU A 118 31.13 2.66 -21.97
N HIS A 119 32.34 2.49 -21.45
CA HIS A 119 32.58 2.48 -20.01
C HIS A 119 32.25 3.85 -19.38
N LEU A 120 32.58 4.94 -20.08
CA LEU A 120 32.30 6.30 -19.64
C LEU A 120 30.80 6.61 -19.69
N ALA A 121 30.07 6.15 -20.72
CA ALA A 121 28.61 6.27 -20.78
C ALA A 121 27.91 5.43 -19.69
N HIS A 122 28.42 4.23 -19.40
CA HIS A 122 27.92 3.39 -18.33
C HIS A 122 28.17 4.02 -16.95
N ALA A 123 29.38 4.53 -16.71
CA ALA A 123 29.73 5.24 -15.49
C ALA A 123 28.88 6.51 -15.31
N ALA A 124 28.64 7.26 -16.38
CA ALA A 124 27.77 8.45 -16.35
C ALA A 124 26.32 8.08 -15.98
N THR A 125 25.80 6.98 -16.52
CA THR A 125 24.43 6.52 -16.20
C THR A 125 24.32 6.06 -14.74
N ILE A 126 25.32 5.34 -14.22
CA ILE A 126 25.38 4.94 -12.81
C ILE A 126 25.46 6.17 -11.91
N ALA A 127 26.33 7.13 -12.23
CA ALA A 127 26.46 8.37 -11.47
C ALA A 127 25.14 9.15 -11.43
N GLN A 128 24.44 9.23 -12.57
CA GLN A 128 23.15 9.91 -12.66
C GLN A 128 22.05 9.20 -11.86
N LEU A 129 22.06 7.86 -11.81
CA LEU A 129 21.16 7.06 -10.97
C LEU A 129 21.46 7.24 -9.48
N GLN A 130 22.73 7.26 -9.09
CA GLN A 130 23.14 7.50 -7.70
C GLN A 130 22.71 8.90 -7.25
N GLN A 131 22.96 9.92 -8.07
CA GLN A 131 22.53 11.28 -7.79
C GLN A 131 21.01 11.39 -7.63
N HIS A 132 20.24 10.64 -8.42
CA HIS A 132 18.79 10.61 -8.30
C HIS A 132 18.30 9.93 -7.02
N ILE A 133 18.96 8.84 -6.61
CA ILE A 133 18.67 8.15 -5.34
C ILE A 133 18.95 9.09 -4.17
N GLU A 134 20.09 9.77 -4.17
CA GLU A 134 20.45 10.74 -3.13
C GLU A 134 19.46 11.91 -3.07
N GLN A 135 19.07 12.44 -4.24
CA GLN A 135 18.06 13.49 -4.32
C GLN A 135 16.72 13.05 -3.74
N LEU A 136 16.25 11.85 -4.09
CA LEU A 136 15.01 11.30 -3.53
C LEU A 136 15.12 11.04 -2.03
N GLN A 137 16.28 10.61 -1.52
CA GLN A 137 16.51 10.43 -0.09
C GLN A 137 16.52 11.75 0.67
N ALA A 138 17.19 12.78 0.15
CA ALA A 138 17.21 14.13 0.71
C ALA A 138 15.80 14.74 0.73
N GLU A 139 15.03 14.54 -0.34
CA GLU A 139 13.63 14.99 -0.41
C GLU A 139 12.75 14.22 0.57
N ASN A 140 12.97 12.91 0.74
CA ASN A 140 12.27 12.12 1.77
C ASN A 140 12.61 12.59 3.18
N GLN A 141 13.87 12.89 3.47
CA GLN A 141 14.33 13.37 4.77
C GLN A 141 13.74 14.74 5.08
N ARG A 142 13.78 15.67 4.12
CA ARG A 142 13.17 16.98 4.25
C ARG A 142 11.67 16.90 4.53
N LEU A 143 10.94 16.06 3.80
CA LEU A 143 9.51 15.86 4.03
C LEU A 143 9.23 15.25 5.42
N ARG A 144 10.12 14.41 5.95
CA ARG A 144 10.03 13.88 7.32
C ARG A 144 10.31 14.95 8.37
N ASP A 145 11.31 15.80 8.14
CA ASP A 145 11.66 16.89 9.03
C ASP A 145 10.55 17.95 9.06
N ASP A 146 9.97 18.28 7.91
CA ASP A 146 8.81 19.16 7.78
C ASP A 146 7.60 18.58 8.53
N LEU A 147 7.37 17.26 8.44
CA LEU A 147 6.33 16.58 9.23
C LEU A 147 6.61 16.66 10.73
N GLY A 148 7.84 16.39 11.18
CA GLY A 148 8.23 16.49 12.59
C GLY A 148 8.13 17.93 13.13
N PHE A 149 8.42 18.92 12.28
CA PHE A 149 8.20 20.33 12.58
C PHE A 149 6.71 20.64 12.76
N TYR A 150 5.83 20.11 11.91
CA TYR A 150 4.39 20.25 12.08
C TYR A 150 3.84 19.49 13.29
N GLU A 151 4.43 18.34 13.66
CA GLU A 151 4.09 17.61 14.88
C GLU A 151 4.47 18.39 16.15
N ASN A 152 5.58 19.13 16.12
CA ASN A 152 6.05 19.93 17.26
C ASN A 152 5.34 21.28 17.40
N LEU A 153 4.70 21.79 16.34
CA LEU A 153 3.94 23.04 16.36
C LEU A 153 2.48 22.89 16.78
N LEU A 154 1.96 21.66 16.84
CA LEU A 154 0.63 21.38 17.36
C LEU A 154 0.79 20.98 18.84
N PRO A 155 0.24 21.72 19.82
CA PRO A 155 0.23 21.24 21.19
C PRO A 155 -0.49 19.90 21.19
N ALA A 156 0.26 18.82 21.45
CA ALA A 156 -0.30 17.50 21.64
C ALA A 156 -1.30 17.61 22.80
N GLY A 157 -2.59 17.64 22.48
CA GLY A 157 -3.61 17.42 23.50
C GLY A 157 -3.22 16.13 24.23
N GLU A 158 -3.08 16.22 25.54
CA GLU A 158 -2.47 15.19 26.39
C GLU A 158 -2.84 13.78 25.91
N GLY A 159 -1.86 12.99 25.46
CA GLY A 159 -2.07 11.56 25.18
C GLY A 159 -1.49 10.96 23.89
N GLY A 160 -0.76 11.69 23.04
CA GLY A 160 -0.26 11.12 21.78
C GLY A 160 -1.40 10.89 20.78
N ALA A 161 -2.12 11.98 20.50
CA ALA A 161 -3.36 12.02 19.77
C ALA A 161 -3.23 11.47 18.33
N LEU A 162 -4.25 10.72 17.93
CA LEU A 162 -4.48 10.26 16.56
C LEU A 162 -4.32 11.40 15.55
N SER A 163 -3.72 11.12 14.39
CA SER A 163 -3.52 12.08 13.31
C SER A 163 -4.08 11.58 11.96
N ILE A 164 -4.42 12.52 11.09
CA ILE A 164 -4.72 12.24 9.68
C ILE A 164 -3.43 12.44 8.90
N ARG A 165 -2.86 11.34 8.38
CA ARG A 165 -1.59 11.35 7.65
C ARG A 165 -1.73 11.87 6.23
N SER A 166 -2.83 11.53 5.57
CA SER A 166 -3.12 12.04 4.23
C SER A 166 -4.61 12.05 3.97
N LEU A 167 -5.08 13.07 3.28
CA LEU A 167 -6.41 13.13 2.67
C LEU A 167 -6.22 13.48 1.19
N ASN A 168 -6.69 12.61 0.32
CA ASN A 168 -6.69 12.80 -1.12
C ASN A 168 -8.14 12.81 -1.60
N VAL A 169 -8.46 13.77 -2.46
CA VAL A 169 -9.77 13.87 -3.09
C VAL A 169 -9.57 14.24 -4.54
N GLN A 170 -10.09 13.41 -5.42
CA GLN A 170 -9.93 13.54 -6.87
C GLN A 170 -11.30 13.43 -7.53
N ARG A 171 -11.55 14.33 -8.49
CA ARG A 171 -12.73 14.20 -9.33
C ARG A 171 -12.43 13.20 -10.44
N SER A 172 -13.28 12.19 -10.58
CA SER A 172 -13.19 11.18 -11.64
C SER A 172 -13.39 11.81 -13.01
N GLY A 173 -12.87 11.17 -14.06
CA GLY A 173 -12.90 11.68 -15.44
C GLY A 173 -14.31 11.87 -16.02
N ASP A 174 -15.31 11.17 -15.46
CA ASP A 174 -16.73 11.36 -15.75
C ASP A 174 -17.33 12.63 -15.12
N GLY A 175 -16.59 13.31 -14.23
CA GLY A 175 -17.01 14.55 -13.57
C GLY A 175 -18.12 14.39 -12.53
N GLN A 176 -18.70 13.20 -12.39
CA GLN A 176 -19.87 12.94 -11.54
C GLN A 176 -19.51 12.22 -10.23
N GLN A 177 -18.26 11.76 -10.10
CA GLN A 177 -17.78 11.08 -8.90
C GLN A 177 -16.57 11.81 -8.32
N LEU A 178 -16.56 11.99 -7.00
CA LEU A 178 -15.36 12.34 -6.26
C LEU A 178 -14.84 11.10 -5.55
N HIS A 179 -13.69 10.60 -5.98
CA HIS A 179 -12.95 9.59 -5.26
C HIS A 179 -12.20 10.25 -4.10
N TRP A 180 -12.22 9.62 -2.94
CA TRP A 180 -11.48 10.07 -1.78
C TRP A 180 -10.72 8.92 -1.15
N GLN A 181 -9.55 9.24 -0.60
CA GLN A 181 -8.72 8.31 0.14
C GLN A 181 -8.12 9.03 1.35
N ILE A 182 -8.27 8.44 2.53
CA ILE A 182 -7.75 8.97 3.78
C ILE A 182 -6.89 7.92 4.49
N LEU A 183 -5.78 8.34 5.06
CA LEU A 183 -4.87 7.50 5.86
C LEU A 183 -4.79 8.05 7.28
N LEU A 184 -5.19 7.23 8.23
CA LEU A 184 -5.19 7.54 9.65
C LEU A 184 -4.00 6.88 10.34
N MET A 185 -3.42 7.56 11.33
CA MET A 185 -2.29 7.05 12.10
C MET A 185 -2.47 7.34 13.58
N GLN A 186 -2.17 6.34 14.41
CA GLN A 186 -1.98 6.47 15.85
C GLN A 186 -0.51 6.17 16.16
N PRO A 187 0.28 7.15 16.63
CA PRO A 187 1.73 7.00 16.76
C PRO A 187 2.15 6.06 17.90
N ARG A 188 1.30 5.88 18.92
CA ARG A 188 1.60 5.07 20.10
C ARG A 188 1.47 3.57 19.80
N ARG A 189 2.56 2.82 20.01
CA ARG A 189 2.66 1.37 19.70
C ARG A 189 1.73 0.49 20.56
N ASP A 190 1.45 0.91 21.79
CA ASP A 190 0.63 0.19 22.77
C ASP A 190 -0.68 0.93 23.11
N ALA A 191 -1.19 1.75 22.19
CA ALA A 191 -2.49 2.39 22.40
C ALA A 191 -3.64 1.39 22.29
N ALA A 192 -4.68 1.60 23.09
CA ALA A 192 -5.97 0.93 22.89
C ALA A 192 -6.52 1.28 21.49
N PRO A 193 -7.32 0.38 20.86
CA PRO A 193 -7.97 0.68 19.60
C PRO A 193 -8.73 1.99 19.69
N PHE A 194 -8.48 2.89 18.76
CA PHE A 194 -9.24 4.12 18.62
C PHE A 194 -10.69 3.77 18.29
N ASN A 195 -11.63 4.36 19.02
CA ASN A 195 -13.07 4.25 18.77
C ASN A 195 -13.66 5.65 18.63
N GLY A 196 -14.14 5.97 17.44
CA GLY A 196 -14.61 7.31 17.14
C GLY A 196 -15.42 7.38 15.87
N GLN A 197 -15.52 8.59 15.33
CA GLN A 197 -16.30 8.87 14.14
C GLN A 197 -15.56 9.84 13.21
N LEU A 198 -15.54 9.48 11.94
CA LEU A 198 -15.14 10.36 10.85
C LEU A 198 -16.35 11.20 10.44
N HIS A 199 -16.15 12.50 10.37
CA HIS A 199 -17.13 13.47 9.91
C HIS A 199 -16.62 14.16 8.65
N TRP A 200 -17.46 14.24 7.64
CA TRP A 200 -17.18 14.91 6.38
C TRP A 200 -17.92 16.25 6.32
N GLN A 201 -17.17 17.30 6.03
CA GLN A 201 -17.71 18.62 5.73
C GLN A 201 -17.22 19.04 4.35
N ILE A 202 -18.17 19.25 3.44
CA ILE A 202 -17.88 19.71 2.08
C ILE A 202 -18.38 21.14 1.92
N ASP A 203 -17.51 22.01 1.44
CA ASP A 203 -17.89 23.33 0.94
C ASP A 203 -18.11 23.22 -0.57
N ALA A 204 -19.37 23.25 -0.98
CA ALA A 204 -19.78 23.12 -2.38
C ALA A 204 -21.02 23.96 -2.69
N GLN A 205 -21.15 24.36 -3.95
CA GLN A 205 -22.29 25.12 -4.44
C GLN A 205 -22.85 24.53 -5.73
N GLN A 206 -24.17 24.41 -5.83
CA GLN A 206 -24.91 24.00 -7.02
C GLN A 206 -25.80 25.16 -7.47
N GLY A 207 -25.56 25.72 -8.65
CA GLY A 207 -26.35 26.87 -9.15
C GLY A 207 -26.41 28.05 -8.15
N GLY A 208 -25.33 28.32 -7.42
CA GLY A 208 -25.25 29.38 -6.41
C GLY A 208 -25.83 29.04 -5.02
N LYS A 209 -26.47 27.89 -4.86
CA LYS A 209 -27.00 27.40 -3.57
C LYS A 209 -25.99 26.47 -2.89
N PRO A 210 -25.87 26.47 -1.54
CA PRO A 210 -24.99 25.54 -0.85
C PRO A 210 -25.44 24.09 -1.07
N TRP A 211 -24.52 23.25 -1.53
CA TRP A 211 -24.73 21.81 -1.69
C TRP A 211 -24.07 21.07 -0.53
N ARG A 212 -24.70 20.00 -0.03
CA ARG A 212 -24.18 19.18 1.06
C ARG A 212 -24.27 17.71 0.71
N LEU A 213 -23.34 16.93 1.26
CA LEU A 213 -23.41 15.48 1.23
C LEU A 213 -24.70 14.94 1.89
N PRO A 214 -25.24 13.82 1.39
CA PRO A 214 -26.31 13.09 2.07
C PRO A 214 -25.93 12.75 3.52
N PRO A 215 -26.87 12.82 4.50
CA PRO A 215 -26.59 12.54 5.90
C PRO A 215 -25.87 11.21 6.16
N ALA A 216 -26.29 10.14 5.47
CA ALA A 216 -25.68 8.81 5.59
C ALA A 216 -24.20 8.75 5.16
N GLN A 217 -23.73 9.73 4.38
CA GLN A 217 -22.34 9.81 3.89
C GLN A 217 -21.51 10.84 4.66
N ARG A 218 -22.12 11.63 5.55
CA ARG A 218 -21.42 12.66 6.33
C ARG A 218 -20.70 12.10 7.55
N GLN A 219 -21.07 10.92 8.02
CA GLN A 219 -20.53 10.33 9.23
C GLN A 219 -20.22 8.85 9.01
N GLN A 220 -19.10 8.39 9.54
CA GLN A 220 -18.72 6.99 9.50
C GLN A 220 -18.03 6.59 10.81
N ALA A 221 -18.44 5.47 11.40
CA ALA A 221 -17.78 4.93 12.58
C ALA A 221 -16.35 4.49 12.24
N LEU A 222 -15.42 4.79 13.15
CA LEU A 222 -14.01 4.45 13.03
C LEU A 222 -13.61 3.54 14.19
N GLN A 223 -13.01 2.40 13.85
CA GLN A 223 -12.36 1.53 14.82
C GLN A 223 -11.05 0.99 14.25
N PHE A 224 -9.91 1.37 14.83
CA PHE A 224 -8.61 0.89 14.36
C PHE A 224 -7.51 1.00 15.43
N GLY A 225 -6.46 0.20 15.32
CA GLY A 225 -5.38 0.16 16.32
C GLY A 225 -4.17 1.04 16.03
N ARG A 226 -3.70 1.12 14.78
CA ARG A 226 -2.50 1.91 14.43
C ARG A 226 -2.64 2.66 13.13
N TYR A 227 -3.02 1.93 12.08
CA TYR A 227 -3.21 2.49 10.75
C TYR A 227 -4.55 2.04 10.22
N GLN A 228 -5.27 2.97 9.62
CA GLN A 228 -6.47 2.67 8.85
C GLN A 228 -6.46 3.50 7.59
N ARG A 229 -6.56 2.82 6.45
CA ARG A 229 -6.87 3.45 5.18
C ARG A 229 -8.37 3.30 4.94
N LEU A 230 -9.02 4.39 4.56
CA LEU A 230 -10.39 4.36 4.10
C LEU A 230 -10.43 5.01 2.73
N GLU A 231 -11.29 4.48 1.89
CA GLU A 231 -11.53 5.01 0.57
C GLU A 231 -13.01 4.92 0.25
N GLY A 232 -13.43 5.77 -0.68
CA GLY A 232 -14.79 5.76 -1.15
C GLY A 232 -14.98 6.72 -2.30
N HIS A 233 -16.22 6.82 -2.72
CA HIS A 233 -16.64 7.75 -3.75
C HIS A 233 -17.93 8.44 -3.32
N TRP A 234 -18.03 9.73 -3.64
CA TRP A 234 -19.29 10.46 -3.54
C TRP A 234 -19.82 10.75 -4.93
N GLN A 235 -21.11 10.47 -5.13
CA GLN A 235 -21.80 10.94 -6.32
C GLN A 235 -22.10 12.43 -6.13
N VAL A 236 -21.40 13.25 -6.91
CA VAL A 236 -21.51 14.70 -6.86
C VAL A 236 -21.82 15.18 -8.27
N PRO A 237 -23.04 15.69 -8.52
CA PRO A 237 -23.45 16.16 -9.83
C PRO A 237 -22.43 17.12 -10.47
N ALA A 238 -22.28 17.05 -11.79
CA ALA A 238 -21.26 17.81 -12.52
C ALA A 238 -21.43 19.34 -12.39
N ASP A 239 -22.65 19.80 -12.16
CA ASP A 239 -23.02 21.20 -11.93
C ASP A 239 -22.72 21.71 -10.51
N VAL A 240 -22.28 20.82 -9.61
CA VAL A 240 -21.79 21.17 -8.27
C VAL A 240 -20.31 21.56 -8.35
N LYS A 241 -20.03 22.81 -7.98
CA LYS A 241 -18.68 23.33 -7.77
C LYS A 241 -18.24 23.04 -6.34
N VAL A 242 -17.40 22.03 -6.18
CA VAL A 242 -16.78 21.70 -4.88
C VAL A 242 -15.55 22.59 -4.69
N ARG A 243 -15.48 23.32 -3.58
CA ARG A 243 -14.36 24.21 -3.22
C ARG A 243 -13.38 23.54 -2.26
N SER A 244 -13.89 22.81 -1.27
CA SER A 244 -13.06 22.07 -0.33
C SER A 244 -13.79 20.91 0.31
N VAL A 245 -13.02 19.93 0.75
CA VAL A 245 -13.45 18.76 1.52
C VAL A 245 -12.64 18.71 2.80
N THR A 246 -13.32 18.61 3.94
CA THR A 246 -12.72 18.52 5.26
C THR A 246 -13.12 17.21 5.93
N ALA A 247 -12.10 16.47 6.39
CA ALA A 247 -12.24 15.32 7.27
C ALA A 247 -12.00 15.76 8.71
N ILE A 248 -12.90 15.37 9.62
CA ILE A 248 -12.81 15.66 11.06
C ILE A 248 -12.97 14.35 11.81
N ILE A 249 -12.06 14.04 12.72
CA ILE A 249 -12.10 12.82 13.53
C ILE A 249 -12.43 13.19 14.97
N ARG A 250 -13.46 12.53 15.50
CA ARG A 250 -13.94 12.73 16.86
C ARG A 250 -13.87 11.44 17.66
N GLU A 251 -13.45 11.52 18.90
CA GLU A 251 -13.40 10.42 19.85
C GLU A 251 -14.63 10.45 20.77
N GLY A 252 -15.31 9.32 20.95
CA GLY A 252 -16.50 9.25 21.82
C GLY A 252 -17.86 9.51 21.14
N GLY A 253 -17.90 9.58 19.81
CA GLY A 253 -19.17 9.65 19.05
C GLY A 253 -19.58 11.06 18.61
N GLU A 254 -20.89 11.27 18.41
CA GLU A 254 -21.45 12.53 17.92
C GLU A 254 -21.37 13.59 19.04
N GLY A 255 -20.50 14.59 18.87
CA GLY A 255 -20.17 15.59 19.91
C GLY A 255 -18.91 15.27 20.71
N GLY A 256 -18.22 14.18 20.39
CA GLY A 256 -16.93 13.81 20.97
C GLY A 256 -15.80 14.82 20.69
N GLN A 257 -14.70 14.70 21.43
CA GLN A 257 -13.55 15.58 21.29
C GLN A 257 -12.94 15.44 19.89
N GLU A 258 -12.70 16.56 19.20
CA GLU A 258 -11.96 16.56 17.94
C GLU A 258 -10.50 16.17 18.21
N ARG A 259 -10.07 15.08 17.58
CA ARG A 259 -8.70 14.57 17.69
C ARG A 259 -7.84 15.01 16.52
N ALA A 260 -8.43 15.11 15.34
CA ALA A 260 -7.73 15.55 14.13
C ALA A 260 -8.69 16.16 13.09
N ARG A 261 -8.17 17.06 12.26
CA ARG A 261 -8.86 17.67 11.14
C ARG A 261 -7.91 17.90 9.97
N GLN A 262 -8.37 17.61 8.75
CA GLN A 262 -7.63 17.89 7.53
C GLN A 262 -8.57 18.40 6.43
N THR A 263 -8.14 19.43 5.71
CA THR A 263 -8.90 20.03 4.61
C THR A 263 -8.11 19.98 3.31
N VAL A 264 -8.77 19.56 2.23
CA VAL A 264 -8.26 19.60 0.86
C VAL A 264 -9.10 20.57 0.05
N ARG A 265 -8.46 21.50 -0.66
CA ARG A 265 -9.14 22.42 -1.59
C ARG A 265 -9.17 21.80 -2.99
N LEU A 266 -10.34 21.86 -3.63
CA LEU A 266 -10.59 21.40 -4.98
C LEU A 266 -10.92 22.65 -5.80
N GLY A 267 -10.08 23.03 -6.77
CA GLY A 267 -10.30 24.26 -7.55
C GLY A 267 -9.07 25.09 -7.85
N GLN A 268 -7.88 24.71 -7.40
CA GLN A 268 -6.67 25.06 -8.12
C GLN A 268 -6.30 23.84 -8.96
N ALA A 269 -6.18 24.04 -10.27
CA ALA A 269 -5.40 23.15 -11.11
C ALA A 269 -4.17 22.72 -10.31
N GLN A 270 -3.80 21.44 -10.39
CA GLN A 270 -2.43 21.03 -10.15
C GLN A 270 -1.54 22.03 -10.89
N GLY A 271 -1.00 23.00 -10.14
CA GLY A 271 -0.18 24.06 -10.69
C GLY A 271 1.03 23.36 -11.25
N ALA A 272 1.17 23.40 -12.57
CA ALA A 272 2.41 23.14 -13.25
C ALA A 272 3.53 23.82 -12.44
N LYS A 273 4.43 23.01 -11.88
CA LYS A 273 5.71 23.51 -11.40
C LYS A 273 6.36 24.15 -12.64
N PRO A 274 6.63 25.46 -12.66
CA PRO A 274 7.24 26.08 -13.82
C PRO A 274 8.58 25.39 -14.06
N ALA A 275 8.79 24.95 -15.29
CA ALA A 275 10.11 24.62 -15.80
C ALA A 275 10.98 25.86 -15.55
N ALA A 276 11.87 25.76 -14.57
CA ALA A 276 12.92 26.74 -14.38
C ALA A 276 13.84 26.60 -15.60
N THR A 277 13.68 27.55 -16.52
CA THR A 277 14.69 27.90 -17.52
C THR A 277 16.02 28.10 -16.80
N VAL A 278 17.00 27.30 -17.16
CA VAL A 278 18.40 27.49 -16.77
C VAL A 278 19.02 28.44 -17.78
N PRO A 279 19.73 29.51 -17.36
CA PRO A 279 20.55 30.31 -18.28
C PRO A 279 21.78 29.56 -18.77
#